data_AF-A0A099PAX9-F1
#
_entry.id   AF-A0A099PAX9-F1
#
_cell.length_a   1.000
_cell.length_b   1.000
_cell.length_c   1.000
_cell.angle_alpha   90.00
_cell.angle_beta   90.00
_cell.angle_gamma   90.00
#
_symmetry.space_group_name_H-M   'P 1'
#
loop_
_entity.id
_entity.type
_entity.pdbx_description
1 polymer ?
#
loop_
_entity_poly.entity_id
_entity_poly.type
_entity_poly.pdbx_seq_one_letter_code
_entity_poly.pdbx_strand_id
1 'polypeptide(L)' 'MNNPKADAALYLITGLLQRIENQEPGTIQEMINGVESDRDSLPENLEKRAHVEAIFDETLKLLVRANNV' A
#
# COMPACT_ATOMS: atom_id res chain seq x y z
N MET A 1 10.62 0.33 -12.36
CA MET A 1 11.03 -1.05 -12.74
C MET A 1 10.73 -1.22 -14.22
N ASN A 2 11.58 -1.93 -14.99
CA ASN A 2 11.25 -2.31 -16.38
C ASN A 2 10.76 -3.76 -16.40
N ASN A 3 9.63 -4.05 -15.73
CA ASN A 3 9.07 -5.40 -15.65
C ASN A 3 7.58 -5.35 -16.02
N PRO A 4 7.22 -5.64 -17.29
CA PRO A 4 5.85 -5.53 -17.77
C PRO A 4 4.83 -6.33 -16.96
N LYS A 5 5.23 -7.47 -16.37
CA LYS A 5 4.34 -8.28 -15.53
C LYS A 5 4.02 -7.57 -14.21
N ALA A 6 5.01 -6.97 -13.58
CA ALA A 6 4.81 -6.20 -12.35
C ALA A 6 3.99 -4.93 -12.62
N ASP A 7 4.28 -4.24 -13.73
CA ASP A 7 3.59 -3.02 -14.11
C ASP A 7 2.10 -3.29 -14.43
N ALA A 8 1.79 -4.40 -15.13
CA ALA A 8 0.41 -4.82 -15.38
C ALA A 8 -0.34 -5.19 -14.09
N ALA A 9 0.32 -5.88 -13.15
CA ALA A 9 -0.27 -6.19 -11.86
C ALA A 9 -0.58 -4.92 -11.06
N LEU A 10 0.36 -3.97 -11.03
CA LEU A 10 0.17 -2.68 -10.37
C LEU A 10 -1.00 -1.91 -10.98
N TYR A 11 -1.11 -1.86 -12.30
CA TYR A 11 -2.22 -1.21 -13.00
C TYR A 11 -3.58 -1.80 -12.59
N LEU A 12 -3.70 -3.14 -12.61
CA LEU A 12 -4.94 -3.82 -12.23
C LEU A 12 -5.31 -3.58 -10.76
N ILE A 13 -4.35 -3.71 -9.85
CA ILE A 13 -4.58 -3.49 -8.42
C ILE A 13 -5.00 -2.04 -8.15
N THR A 14 -4.35 -1.07 -8.80
CA THR A 14 -4.72 0.35 -8.66
C THR A 14 -6.17 0.60 -9.09
N GLY A 15 -6.58 0.05 -10.24
CA GLY A 15 -7.96 0.18 -10.72
C GLY A 15 -8.98 -0.51 -9.82
N LEU A 16 -8.62 -1.63 -9.19
CA LEU A 16 -9.48 -2.31 -8.22
C LEU A 16 -9.65 -1.48 -6.94
N LEU A 17 -8.57 -0.92 -6.40
CA LEU A 17 -8.62 -0.06 -5.22
C LEU A 17 -9.49 1.17 -5.46
N GLN A 18 -9.32 1.84 -6.61
CA GLN A 18 -10.14 2.98 -6.99
C GLN A 18 -11.62 2.61 -7.14
N ARG A 19 -11.91 1.42 -7.67
CA ARG A 19 -13.30 0.93 -7.76
C ARG A 19 -13.89 0.72 -6.37
N ILE A 20 -13.13 0.15 -5.44
CA ILE A 20 -13.57 -0.06 -4.05
C ILE A 20 -13.84 1.30 -3.39
N GLU A 21 -12.94 2.27 -3.52
CA GLU A 21 -13.11 3.63 -2.99
C GLU A 21 -14.38 4.31 -3.53
N ASN A 22 -14.68 4.13 -4.82
CA ASN A 22 -15.91 4.66 -5.41
C ASN A 22 -17.19 3.98 -4.88
N GLN A 23 -17.10 2.72 -4.46
CA GLN A 23 -18.22 1.98 -3.88
C GLN A 23 -18.40 2.26 -2.39
N GLU A 24 -17.29 2.48 -1.69
CA GLU A 24 -17.21 2.71 -0.25
C GLU A 24 -16.15 3.78 0.05
N PRO A 25 -16.52 5.06 -0.03
CA PRO A 25 -15.60 6.17 0.19
C PRO A 25 -14.98 6.14 1.59
N GLY A 26 -13.67 6.34 1.67
CA GLY A 26 -12.87 6.26 2.89
C GLY A 26 -12.09 4.96 3.04
N THR A 27 -12.41 3.93 2.26
CA THR A 27 -11.75 2.62 2.37
C THR A 27 -10.23 2.70 2.18
N ILE A 28 -9.74 3.42 1.16
CA ILE A 28 -8.30 3.54 0.94
C ILE A 28 -7.63 4.29 2.11
N GLN A 29 -8.29 5.31 2.67
CA GLN A 29 -7.76 6.02 3.84
C GLN A 29 -7.69 5.12 5.08
N GLU A 30 -8.70 4.28 5.30
CA GLU A 30 -8.68 3.27 6.37
C GLU A 30 -7.53 2.26 6.18
N MET A 31 -7.28 1.82 4.94
CA MET A 31 -6.15 0.95 4.63
C MET A 31 -4.80 1.64 4.91
N ILE A 32 -4.66 2.92 4.57
CA ILE A 32 -3.46 3.72 4.88
C ILE A 32 -3.22 3.74 6.39
N ASN A 33 -4.26 4.08 7.17
CA ASN A 33 -4.17 4.16 8.62
C ASN A 33 -3.80 2.80 9.23
N GLY A 34 -4.33 1.70 8.70
CA GLY A 34 -3.99 0.34 9.14
C GLY A 34 -2.52 0.01 8.91
N VAL A 35 -1.98 0.35 7.73
CA VAL A 35 -0.58 0.11 7.37
C VAL A 35 0.37 0.94 8.24
N GLU A 36 0.02 2.20 8.55
CA GLU A 36 0.77 3.04 9.50
C GLU A 36 0.76 2.45 10.92
N SER A 37 -0.41 2.02 11.41
CA SER A 37 -0.54 1.38 12.71
C SER A 37 0.27 0.08 12.82
N ASP A 38 0.28 -0.74 11.76
CA ASP A 38 1.06 -1.97 11.70
C ASP A 38 2.57 -1.68 11.71
N ARG A 39 3.00 -0.64 11.00
CA ARG A 39 4.39 -0.17 11.01
C ARG A 39 4.82 0.29 12.39
N ASP A 40 3.99 1.07 13.08
CA ASP A 40 4.29 1.59 14.42
C ASP A 40 4.35 0.47 15.47
N SER A 41 3.68 -0.65 15.20
CA SER A 41 3.64 -1.82 16.07
C SER A 41 4.84 -2.78 15.88
N LEU A 42 5.82 -2.44 15.04
CA LEU A 42 6.96 -3.33 14.75
C LEU A 42 7.90 -3.51 15.97
N PRO A 43 8.20 -4.75 16.39
CA PRO A 43 9.09 -5.02 17.52
C PRO A 43 10.49 -4.45 17.32
N GLU A 44 11.10 -3.84 18.36
CA GLU A 44 12.44 -3.26 18.29
C GLU A 44 13.51 -4.23 17.76
N ASN A 45 13.39 -5.51 18.13
CA ASN A 45 14.32 -6.58 17.77
C ASN A 45 13.94 -7.34 16.49
N LEU A 46 13.10 -6.78 15.63
CA LEU A 46 12.67 -7.42 14.38
C LEU A 46 13.84 -7.69 13.44
N GLU A 47 14.05 -8.96 13.11
CA GLU A 47 15.01 -9.33 12.07
C GLU A 47 14.61 -8.75 10.71
N LYS A 48 15.60 -8.24 9.97
CA LYS A 48 15.39 -7.59 8.66
C LYS A 48 14.41 -6.41 8.70
N ARG A 49 14.34 -5.68 9.83
CA ARG A 49 13.54 -4.47 10.00
C ARG A 49 13.54 -3.55 8.77
N ALA A 50 14.72 -3.22 8.22
CA ALA A 50 14.83 -2.36 7.04
C ALA A 50 14.09 -2.89 5.80
N HIS A 51 14.07 -4.22 5.58
CA HIS A 51 13.31 -4.81 4.48
C HIS A 51 11.80 -4.74 4.73
N VAL A 52 11.38 -4.99 5.97
CA VAL A 52 9.98 -4.90 6.37
C VAL A 52 9.47 -3.46 6.27
N GLU A 53 10.23 -2.48 6.76
CA GLU A 53 9.92 -1.05 6.63
C GLU A 53 9.82 -0.64 5.15
N ALA A 54 10.67 -1.16 4.27
CA ALA A 54 10.56 -0.91 2.83
C ALA A 54 9.27 -1.48 2.21
N ILE A 55 8.74 -2.60 2.72
CA ILE A 55 7.43 -3.13 2.30
C ILE A 55 6.31 -2.16 2.69
N PHE A 56 6.33 -1.65 3.92
CA PHE A 56 5.37 -0.63 4.38
C PHE A 56 5.44 0.63 3.53
N ASP A 57 6.66 1.16 3.29
CA ASP A 57 6.86 2.37 2.48
C ASP A 57 6.32 2.20 1.05
N GLU A 58 6.59 1.07 0.39
CA GLU A 58 6.06 0.81 -0.94
C GLU A 58 4.53 0.64 -0.92
N THR A 59 3.99 -0.06 0.08
CA THR A 59 2.53 -0.22 0.26
C THR A 59 1.84 1.14 0.38
N LEU A 60 2.36 2.02 1.24
CA LEU A 60 1.82 3.37 1.42
C LEU A 60 1.88 4.19 0.14
N LYS A 61 2.98 4.13 -0.63
CA LYS A 61 3.06 4.81 -1.94
C LYS A 61 1.98 4.34 -2.90
N LEU A 62 1.67 3.04 -2.92
CA LEU A 62 0.63 2.49 -3.79
C LEU A 62 -0.76 2.96 -3.37
N LEU A 63 -1.08 2.90 -2.07
CA LEU A 63 -2.37 3.36 -1.54
C LEU A 63 -2.58 4.86 -1.75
N VAL A 64 -1.57 5.68 -1.43
CA VAL A 64 -1.62 7.14 -1.64
C VAL A 64 -1.78 7.48 -3.12
N ARG A 65 -1.11 6.75 -4.02
CA ARG A 65 -1.31 6.92 -5.46
C ARG A 65 -2.74 6.58 -5.87
N ALA A 66 -3.32 5.51 -5.35
CA ALA A 66 -4.69 5.11 -5.67
C ALA A 66 -5.73 6.10 -5.13
N ASN A 67 -5.46 6.76 -3.99
CA ASN A 67 -6.37 7.71 -3.33
C ASN A 67 -6.43 9.10 -4.01
N ASN A 68 -5.40 9.49 -4.75
CA ASN A 68 -5.24 10.84 -5.31
C ASN A 68 -5.68 10.96 -6.79
N VAL A 69 -6.41 9.98 -7.32
CA VAL A 69 -6.81 9.92 -8.74
C VAL A 69 -8.32 9.93 -8.86
#